data_AF-A0A6I4HXA3-F1
#
_entry.id   AF-A0A6I4HXA3-F1
#
_cell.length_a   1.000
_cell.length_b   1.000
_cell.length_c   1.000
_cell.angle_alpha   90.00
_cell.angle_beta   90.00
_cell.angle_gamma   90.00
#
_symmetry.space_group_name_H-M   'P 1'
#
loop_
_entity.id
_entity.type
_entity.pdbx_description
1 polymer ?
#
loop_
_entity_poly.entity_id
_entity_poly.type
_entity_poly.pdbx_seq_one_letter_code
_entity_poly.pdbx_strand_id
1 'polypeptide(L)'
;GWVNYALGVLWSLSVEEVFYFVFPLLCLLTRSNKVFIAVLIGVIIYGPYFRSLHFGEESGAYLYHYFSSFDGIAIGCLTAIFSHKYQPNWHYKKLLSWLIILSMTALYLYAPIKEVSTWGISLFAFASGLLILCFQHPSEMQAHNLLTKVMVWLGQ
;
A
#
# COMPACT_ATOMS: atom_id res chain seq x y z
N GLY A 1 5.72 8.24 -26.01
CA GLY A 1 7.06 8.41 -25.42
C GLY A 1 7.01 7.86 -24.03
N TRP A 2 7.80 6.83 -23.73
CA TRP A 2 7.91 6.33 -22.36
C TRP A 2 8.44 7.47 -21.50
N VAL A 3 7.69 7.81 -20.47
CA VAL A 3 8.02 8.84 -19.47
C VAL A 3 9.49 8.66 -19.09
N ASN A 4 10.29 9.72 -19.23
CA ASN A 4 11.73 9.70 -18.97
C ASN A 4 12.03 8.90 -17.69
N TYR A 5 12.97 7.95 -17.73
CA TYR A 5 13.35 7.15 -16.56
C TYR A 5 13.66 8.04 -15.33
N ALA A 6 14.31 9.18 -15.56
CA ALA A 6 14.58 10.18 -14.54
C ALA A 6 13.30 10.73 -13.88
N LEU A 7 12.21 10.92 -14.63
CA LEU A 7 10.91 11.34 -14.07
C LEU A 7 10.29 10.25 -13.20
N GLY A 8 10.49 8.98 -13.52
CA GLY A 8 10.06 7.87 -12.66
C GLY A 8 10.78 7.87 -11.31
N VAL A 9 12.10 8.08 -11.32
CA VAL A 9 12.91 8.19 -10.09
C VAL A 9 12.54 9.42 -9.27
N LEU A 10 12.40 10.58 -9.91
CA LEU A 10 11.99 11.82 -9.25
C LEU A 10 10.57 11.71 -8.67
N TRP A 11 9.70 10.98 -9.36
CA TRP A 11 8.35 10.73 -8.88
C TRP A 11 8.34 9.87 -7.62
N SER A 12 9.04 8.73 -7.60
CA SER A 12 9.11 7.91 -6.40
C SER A 12 9.75 8.65 -5.23
N LEU A 13 10.79 9.46 -5.50
CA LEU A 13 11.44 10.29 -4.49
C LEU A 13 10.49 11.35 -3.93
N SER A 14 9.72 12.03 -4.78
CA SER A 14 8.76 13.02 -4.33
C SER A 14 7.59 12.40 -3.53
N VAL A 15 7.14 11.20 -3.91
CA VAL A 15 6.16 10.43 -3.12
C VAL A 15 6.70 10.12 -1.73
N GLU A 16 7.97 9.69 -1.64
CA GLU A 16 8.64 9.38 -0.38
C GLU A 16 8.78 10.61 0.52
N GLU A 17 9.21 11.75 -0.02
CA GLU A 17 9.30 13.01 0.72
C GLU A 17 7.95 13.48 1.28
N VAL A 18 6.90 13.43 0.45
CA VAL A 18 5.54 13.79 0.89
C VAL A 18 5.05 12.84 1.96
N PHE A 19 5.33 11.53 1.83
CA PHE A 19 4.99 10.55 2.85
C PHE A 19 5.65 10.87 4.19
N TYR A 20 6.95 11.17 4.22
CA TYR A 20 7.66 11.50 5.47
C TYR A 20 7.19 12.78 6.13
N PHE A 21 6.64 13.74 5.37
CA PHE A 21 6.07 14.95 5.94
C PHE A 21 4.61 14.75 6.40
N VAL A 22 3.78 14.13 5.55
CA VAL A 22 2.34 13.98 5.78
C VAL A 22 2.06 12.92 6.83
N PHE A 23 2.82 11.82 6.89
CA PHE A 23 2.55 10.73 7.82
C PHE A 23 2.67 11.14 9.30
N PRO A 24 3.75 11.81 9.75
CA PRO A 24 3.84 12.33 11.12
C PRO A 24 2.75 13.35 11.41
N LEU A 25 2.44 14.22 10.45
CA LEU A 25 1.39 15.22 10.58
C LEU A 25 0.02 14.56 10.76
N LEU A 26 -0.31 13.56 9.94
CA LEU A 26 -1.52 12.76 10.09
C LEU A 26 -1.56 12.10 11.46
N CYS A 27 -0.51 11.43 11.90
CA CYS A 27 -0.44 10.82 13.23
C CYS A 27 -0.65 11.84 14.37
N LEU A 28 -0.11 13.05 14.24
CA LEU A 28 -0.28 14.13 15.23
C LEU A 28 -1.70 14.70 15.24
N LEU A 29 -2.32 14.91 14.07
CA LEU A 29 -3.70 15.41 13.97
C LEU A 29 -4.71 14.33 14.39
N THR A 30 -4.47 13.08 14.01
CA THR A 30 -5.36 11.97 14.36
C THR A 30 -5.03 11.44 15.74
N ARG A 31 -5.55 12.13 16.76
CA ARG A 31 -5.40 11.74 18.18
C ARG A 31 -5.98 10.34 18.50
N SER A 32 -6.84 9.80 17.64
CA SER A 32 -7.53 8.52 17.84
C SER A 32 -7.28 7.57 16.67
N ASN A 33 -6.94 6.31 16.99
CA ASN A 33 -6.80 5.23 16.01
C ASN A 33 -8.03 5.09 15.09
N LYS A 34 -9.25 5.38 15.60
CA LYS A 34 -10.47 5.31 14.79
C LYS A 34 -10.52 6.38 13.71
N VAL A 35 -10.10 7.61 14.04
CA VAL A 35 -10.05 8.73 13.08
C VAL A 35 -8.97 8.47 12.05
N PHE A 36 -7.80 7.96 12.47
CA PHE A 36 -6.74 7.55 11.54
C PHE A 36 -7.22 6.50 10.54
N ILE A 37 -7.88 5.43 11.02
CA ILE A 37 -8.46 4.40 10.16
C ILE A 37 -9.51 4.98 9.21
N ALA A 38 -10.37 5.89 9.68
CA ALA A 38 -11.36 6.54 8.84
C ALA A 38 -10.73 7.38 7.71
N VAL A 39 -9.65 8.11 8.01
CA VAL A 39 -8.87 8.86 7.01
C VAL A 39 -8.26 7.89 5.99
N LEU A 40 -7.64 6.78 6.43
CA LEU A 40 -7.09 5.77 5.53
C LEU A 40 -8.16 5.19 4.61
N ILE A 41 -9.33 4.82 5.13
CA ILE A 41 -10.45 4.32 4.32
C ILE A 41 -10.90 5.38 3.31
N GLY A 42 -10.96 6.65 3.71
CA GLY A 42 -11.27 7.76 2.81
C GLY A 42 -10.29 7.84 1.64
N VAL A 43 -8.99 7.73 1.90
CA VAL A 43 -7.94 7.72 0.85
C VAL A 43 -8.08 6.50 -0.07
N ILE A 44 -8.38 5.33 0.49
CA ILE A 44 -8.58 4.09 -0.29
C ILE A 44 -9.76 4.21 -1.25
N ILE A 45 -10.87 4.81 -0.83
CA ILE A 45 -12.04 5.02 -1.69
C ILE A 45 -11.77 6.12 -2.72
N TYR A 46 -11.03 7.15 -2.33
CA TYR A 46 -10.73 8.28 -3.19
C TYR A 46 -9.81 7.91 -4.38
N GLY A 47 -8.88 6.96 -4.21
CA GLY A 47 -7.98 6.51 -5.28
C GLY A 47 -8.70 6.03 -6.54
N PRO A 48 -9.54 4.98 -6.46
CA PRO A 48 -10.35 4.49 -7.59
C PRO A 48 -11.27 5.56 -8.18
N TYR A 49 -11.84 6.43 -7.34
CA TYR A 49 -12.67 7.55 -7.79
C TYR A 49 -11.87 8.56 -8.64
N PHE A 50 -10.67 8.93 -8.21
CA PHE A 50 -9.80 9.80 -8.99
C PHE A 50 -9.39 9.15 -10.32
N ARG A 51 -9.11 7.84 -10.31
CA ARG A 51 -8.76 7.09 -11.53
C ARG A 51 -9.94 6.95 -12.49
N SER A 52 -11.17 6.80 -12.01
CA SER A 52 -12.35 6.71 -12.88
C SER A 52 -12.66 8.05 -13.56
N LEU A 53 -12.42 9.18 -12.89
CA LEU A 53 -12.60 10.51 -13.46
C LEU A 53 -11.63 10.81 -14.62
N HIS A 54 -10.41 10.27 -14.56
CA HIS A 54 -9.38 10.48 -15.59
C HIS A 54 -9.24 9.26 -16.53
N PHE A 55 -10.17 8.31 -16.44
CA PHE A 55 -10.20 7.13 -17.29
C PHE A 55 -10.55 7.55 -18.73
N GLY A 56 -9.58 7.40 -19.64
CA GLY A 56 -9.72 7.81 -21.04
C GLY A 56 -8.70 8.84 -21.51
N GLU A 57 -7.87 9.40 -20.62
CA GLU A 57 -6.76 10.24 -21.04
C GLU A 57 -5.66 9.42 -21.75
N GLU A 58 -5.27 9.86 -22.95
CA GLU A 58 -4.31 9.13 -23.80
C GLU A 58 -2.91 9.00 -23.17
N SER A 59 -2.51 9.94 -22.31
CA SER A 59 -1.15 9.99 -21.76
C SER A 59 -0.92 8.99 -20.62
N GLY A 60 -1.96 8.54 -19.91
CA GLY A 60 -1.82 7.73 -18.70
C GLY A 60 -1.07 8.43 -17.55
N ALA A 61 -0.80 9.73 -17.67
CA ALA A 61 -0.03 10.50 -16.68
C ALA A 61 -0.77 10.63 -15.35
N TYR A 62 -2.11 10.56 -15.36
CA TYR A 62 -2.94 10.56 -14.14
C TYR A 62 -2.56 9.45 -13.15
N LEU A 63 -1.95 8.35 -13.62
CA LEU A 63 -1.47 7.26 -12.76
C LEU A 63 -0.32 7.68 -11.85
N TYR A 64 0.48 8.66 -12.27
CA TYR A 64 1.56 9.26 -11.49
C TYR A 64 1.07 10.43 -10.62
N HIS A 65 -0.23 10.72 -10.60
CA HIS A 65 -0.74 11.71 -9.68
C HIS A 65 -0.80 11.13 -8.26
N TYR A 66 -0.41 11.88 -7.23
CA TYR A 66 -0.39 11.42 -5.83
C TYR A 66 -1.70 10.75 -5.40
N PHE A 67 -2.82 11.38 -5.77
CA PHE A 67 -4.17 10.88 -5.52
C PHE A 67 -4.49 9.52 -6.14
N SER A 68 -3.80 9.16 -7.22
CA SER A 68 -3.91 7.87 -7.89
C SER A 68 -2.97 6.81 -7.33
N SER A 69 -2.12 7.10 -6.34
CA SER A 69 -1.15 6.11 -5.81
C SER A 69 -1.14 5.98 -4.29
N PHE A 70 -1.69 6.96 -3.57
CA PHE A 70 -1.70 6.97 -2.11
C PHE A 70 -2.64 5.94 -1.48
N ASP A 71 -3.60 5.40 -2.23
CA ASP A 71 -4.45 4.31 -1.78
C ASP A 71 -3.64 3.05 -1.45
N GLY A 72 -2.56 2.75 -2.19
CA GLY A 72 -1.66 1.64 -1.90
C GLY A 72 -0.96 1.78 -0.55
N ILE A 73 -0.45 2.98 -0.25
CA ILE A 73 0.15 3.30 1.06
C ILE A 73 -0.90 3.16 2.16
N ALA A 74 -2.12 3.67 1.93
CA ALA A 74 -3.20 3.59 2.90
C ALA A 74 -3.62 2.13 3.20
N ILE A 75 -3.68 1.27 2.18
CA ILE A 75 -3.91 -0.18 2.33
C ILE A 75 -2.78 -0.82 3.13
N GLY A 76 -1.52 -0.47 2.85
CA GLY A 76 -0.36 -0.93 3.61
C GLY A 76 -0.45 -0.57 5.09
N CYS A 77 -0.74 0.70 5.41
CA CYS A 77 -0.93 1.16 6.78
C CYS A 77 -2.08 0.42 7.48
N LEU A 78 -3.22 0.24 6.80
CA LEU A 78 -4.36 -0.48 7.36
C LEU A 78 -4.01 -1.95 7.65
N THR A 79 -3.26 -2.59 6.74
CA THR A 79 -2.77 -3.95 6.89
C THR A 79 -1.83 -4.08 8.09
N ALA A 80 -0.94 -3.12 8.30
CA ALA A 80 -0.03 -3.10 9.46
C ALA A 80 -0.78 -2.95 10.79
N ILE A 81 -1.80 -2.07 10.85
CA ILE A 81 -2.66 -1.95 12.05
C ILE A 81 -3.40 -3.27 12.31
N PHE A 82 -3.93 -3.89 11.25
CA PHE A 82 -4.66 -5.15 11.36
C PHE A 82 -3.76 -6.28 11.86
N SER A 83 -2.54 -6.37 11.33
CA SER A 83 -1.50 -7.31 11.76
C SER A 83 -1.19 -7.21 13.25
N HIS A 84 -1.01 -6.00 13.77
CA HIS A 84 -0.71 -5.81 15.18
C HIS A 84 -1.86 -6.25 16.10
N LYS A 85 -3.11 -6.10 15.65
CA LYS A 85 -4.29 -6.43 16.44
C LYS A 85 -4.74 -7.88 16.30
N TYR A 86 -4.50 -8.48 15.15
CA TYR A 86 -4.93 -9.83 14.81
C TYR A 86 -3.79 -10.62 14.20
N GLN A 87 -3.42 -11.71 14.85
CA GLN A 87 -2.54 -12.74 14.29
C GLN A 87 -3.39 -13.92 13.82
N PRO A 88 -3.91 -13.89 12.59
CA PRO A 88 -4.74 -14.97 12.09
C PRO A 88 -3.91 -16.27 11.98
N ASN A 89 -4.31 -17.29 12.72
CA ASN A 89 -3.74 -18.62 12.61
C ASN A 89 -4.42 -19.39 11.47
N TRP A 90 -4.24 -18.91 10.24
CA TRP A 90 -4.77 -19.58 9.06
C TRP A 90 -4.12 -20.95 8.91
N HIS A 91 -4.92 -22.02 8.99
CA HIS A 91 -4.43 -23.39 8.83
C HIS A 91 -3.90 -23.66 7.40
N TYR A 92 -4.31 -22.83 6.43
CA TYR A 92 -3.99 -22.98 5.01
C TYR A 92 -3.17 -21.81 4.43
N LYS A 93 -2.29 -21.17 5.23
CA LYS A 93 -1.46 -20.02 4.78
C LYS A 93 -0.76 -20.25 3.45
N LYS A 94 -0.12 -21.42 3.28
CA LYS A 94 0.62 -21.76 2.06
C LYS A 94 -0.29 -21.82 0.83
N LEU A 95 -1.46 -22.46 0.95
CA LEU A 95 -2.44 -22.53 -0.13
C LEU A 95 -2.99 -21.15 -0.45
N LEU A 96 -3.34 -20.36 0.57
CA LEU A 96 -3.85 -19.00 0.39
C LEU A 96 -2.83 -18.09 -0.29
N SER A 97 -1.55 -18.12 0.10
CA SER A 97 -0.49 -17.35 -0.57
C SER A 97 -0.34 -17.74 -2.05
N TRP A 98 -0.37 -19.04 -2.37
CA TRP A 98 -0.32 -19.48 -3.77
C TRP A 98 -1.54 -19.02 -4.57
N LEU A 99 -2.73 -19.07 -3.99
CA LEU A 99 -3.95 -18.56 -4.62
C LEU A 99 -3.87 -17.06 -4.87
N ILE A 100 -3.34 -16.28 -3.92
CA ILE A 100 -3.17 -14.83 -4.11
C ILE A 100 -2.15 -14.54 -5.20
N ILE A 101 -0.99 -15.21 -5.20
CA ILE A 101 0.03 -15.04 -6.25
C ILE A 101 -0.52 -15.40 -7.63
N LEU A 102 -1.24 -16.52 -7.73
CA LEU A 102 -1.89 -16.94 -8.97
C LEU A 102 -2.92 -15.91 -9.43
N SER A 103 -3.74 -15.40 -8.51
CA SER A 103 -4.73 -14.35 -8.79
C SER A 103 -4.07 -13.06 -9.28
N MET A 104 -2.99 -12.60 -8.63
CA MET A 104 -2.23 -11.42 -9.07
C MET A 104 -1.61 -11.65 -10.46
N THR A 105 -1.07 -12.84 -10.71
CA THR A 105 -0.50 -13.20 -12.02
C THR A 105 -1.56 -13.19 -13.11
N ALA A 106 -2.73 -13.78 -12.83
CA ALA A 106 -3.87 -13.80 -13.74
C ALA A 106 -4.38 -12.39 -14.04
N LEU A 107 -4.51 -11.53 -13.02
CA LEU A 107 -4.91 -10.13 -13.17
C LEU A 107 -3.91 -9.33 -14.01
N TYR A 108 -2.61 -9.59 -13.82
CA TYR A 108 -1.55 -8.95 -14.60
C TYR A 108 -1.61 -9.34 -16.09
N LEU A 109 -1.95 -10.59 -16.39
CA LEU A 109 -2.01 -11.13 -17.75
C LEU A 109 -3.36 -10.90 -18.46
N TYR A 110 -4.41 -10.56 -17.71
CA TYR A 110 -5.77 -10.47 -18.24
C TYR A 110 -5.94 -9.29 -19.22
N ALA A 111 -5.42 -8.11 -18.88
CA ALA A 111 -5.66 -6.90 -19.65
C ALA A 111 -4.51 -5.89 -19.53
N PRO A 112 -4.36 -4.98 -20.52
CA PRO A 112 -3.40 -3.90 -20.44
C PRO A 112 -3.63 -3.04 -19.20
N ILE A 113 -2.56 -2.72 -18.47
CA ILE A 113 -2.60 -1.98 -17.19
C ILE A 113 -3.44 -0.71 -17.29
N LYS A 114 -3.42 -0.02 -18.45
CA LYS A 114 -4.23 1.19 -18.67
C LYS A 114 -5.73 0.95 -18.52
N GLU A 115 -6.27 -0.17 -19.02
CA GLU A 115 -7.71 -0.43 -19.04
C GLU A 115 -8.24 -0.93 -17.69
N VAL A 116 -7.42 -1.66 -16.93
CA VAL A 116 -7.77 -2.16 -15.59
C VAL A 116 -7.28 -1.26 -14.45
N SER A 117 -6.60 -0.15 -14.77
CA SER A 117 -5.94 0.71 -13.78
C SER A 117 -6.89 1.29 -12.72
N THR A 118 -8.17 1.45 -13.04
CA THR A 118 -9.18 2.05 -12.15
C THR A 118 -9.35 1.27 -10.84
N TRP A 119 -9.42 -0.06 -10.93
CA TRP A 119 -9.63 -0.95 -9.79
C TRP A 119 -8.49 -1.94 -9.57
N GLY A 120 -7.75 -2.29 -10.63
CA GLY A 120 -6.67 -3.27 -10.58
C GLY A 120 -5.56 -2.86 -9.61
N ILE A 121 -5.16 -1.58 -9.58
CA ILE A 121 -4.08 -1.09 -8.72
C ILE A 121 -4.44 -1.26 -7.24
N SER A 122 -5.65 -0.87 -6.84
CA SER A 122 -6.13 -1.04 -5.45
C SER A 122 -6.30 -2.52 -5.09
N LEU A 123 -6.76 -3.34 -6.03
CA LEU A 123 -6.88 -4.79 -5.83
C LEU A 123 -5.50 -5.45 -5.62
N PHE A 124 -4.50 -5.04 -6.41
CA PHE A 124 -3.11 -5.48 -6.25
C PHE A 124 -2.54 -5.07 -4.89
N ALA A 125 -2.78 -3.82 -4.47
CA ALA A 125 -2.36 -3.36 -3.16
C ALA A 125 -3.02 -4.18 -2.03
N PHE A 126 -4.31 -4.47 -2.14
CA PHE A 126 -5.01 -5.32 -1.17
C PHE A 126 -4.47 -6.76 -1.16
N ALA A 127 -4.24 -7.35 -2.33
CA ALA A 127 -3.64 -8.68 -2.46
C ALA A 127 -2.23 -8.74 -1.86
N SER A 128 -1.40 -7.71 -2.06
CA SER A 128 -0.09 -7.60 -1.42
C SER A 128 -0.20 -7.49 0.11
N GLY A 129 -1.17 -6.73 0.62
CA GLY A 129 -1.44 -6.65 2.07
C GLY A 129 -1.80 -8.01 2.65
N LEU A 130 -2.68 -8.76 2.00
CA LEU A 130 -3.04 -10.13 2.39
C LEU A 130 -1.83 -11.08 2.37
N LEU A 131 -0.98 -11.00 1.34
CA LEU A 131 0.25 -11.79 1.28
C LEU A 131 1.16 -11.49 2.46
N ILE A 132 1.34 -10.21 2.80
CA ILE A 132 2.14 -9.81 3.97
C ILE A 132 1.54 -10.43 5.24
N LEU A 133 0.22 -10.37 5.44
CA LEU A 133 -0.43 -11.01 6.60
C LEU A 133 -0.21 -12.54 6.64
N CYS A 134 -0.16 -13.22 5.49
CA CYS A 134 0.11 -14.66 5.44
C CYS A 134 1.54 -15.01 5.86
N PHE A 135 2.52 -14.16 5.54
CA PHE A 135 3.94 -14.36 5.85
C PHE A 135 4.40 -13.68 7.14
N GLN A 136 3.50 -13.01 7.85
CA GLN A 136 3.83 -12.49 9.17
C GLN A 136 4.16 -13.62 10.13
N HIS A 137 5.43 -13.67 10.50
CA HIS A 137 5.86 -14.40 11.67
C HIS A 137 5.47 -13.56 12.91
N PRO A 138 5.01 -14.19 14.00
CA PRO A 138 4.85 -13.47 15.25
C PRO A 138 6.22 -12.90 15.61
N SER A 139 6.38 -11.59 15.47
CA SER A 139 7.55 -10.90 15.97
C SER A 139 7.50 -11.07 17.48
N GLU A 140 8.36 -11.93 18.03
CA GLU A 140 8.74 -11.84 19.44
C GLU A 140 9.38 -10.47 19.64
N MET A 141 8.57 -9.44 19.85
CA MET A 141 9.02 -8.16 20.39
C MET A 141 9.34 -8.35 21.87
N GLN A 142 10.31 -9.20 22.17
CA GLN A 142 11.02 -9.17 23.45
C GLN A 142 12.14 -8.15 23.32
N ALA A 143 11.74 -6.87 23.35
CA ALA A 143 12.64 -5.74 23.40
C ALA A 143 13.41 -5.76 24.73
N HIS A 144 14.63 -6.28 24.73
CA HIS A 144 15.51 -6.17 25.89
C HIS A 144 16.69 -5.22 25.72
N ASN A 145 17.06 -4.82 24.49
CA ASN A 145 18.25 -4.00 24.27
C ASN A 145 17.97 -2.71 23.48
N LEU A 146 18.49 -1.60 24.01
CA LEU A 146 18.46 -0.25 23.44
C LEU A 146 19.04 -0.20 22.00
N LEU A 147 20.00 -1.06 21.71
CA LEU A 147 20.61 -1.20 20.38
C LEU A 147 19.60 -1.65 19.32
N THR A 148 18.68 -2.56 19.66
CA THR A 148 17.66 -3.04 18.72
C THR A 148 16.67 -1.92 18.39
N LYS A 149 16.42 -0.99 19.31
CA LYS A 149 15.58 0.19 19.08
C LYS A 149 16.20 1.17 18.08
N VAL A 150 17.52 1.35 18.15
CA VAL A 150 18.28 2.17 17.20
C VAL A 150 18.34 1.49 15.83
N MET A 151 18.48 0.16 15.80
CA MET A 151 18.51 -0.61 14.55
C MET A 151 17.13 -0.66 13.87
N VAL A 152 16.04 -0.74 14.62
CA VAL A 152 14.67 -0.65 14.07
C VAL A 152 14.37 0.75 13.51
N TRP A 153 14.92 1.80 14.12
CA TRP A 153 14.77 3.16 13.59
C TRP A 153 15.53 3.39 12.27
N LEU A 154 16.55 2.58 11.99
CA LEU A 154 17.31 2.62 10.74
C LEU A 154 16.73 1.76 9.61
N GLY A 155 15.54 1.18 9.80
CA GLY A 155 14.74 0.63 8.69
C GLY A 155 15.21 -0.73 8.19
N GLN A 156 15.11 -1.75 9.05
CA GLN A 156 14.86 -3.12 8.58
C GLN A 156 13.38 -3.45 8.72
#